data_AF-A0A3D1IN80-F1
#
_entry.id   AF-A0A3D1IN80-F1
#
_cell.length_a   1.000
_cell.length_b   1.000
_cell.length_c   1.000
_cell.angle_alpha   90.00
_cell.angle_beta   90.00
_cell.angle_gamma   90.00
#
_symmetry.space_group_name_H-M   'P 1'
#
loop_
_entity.id
_entity.type
_entity.pdbx_description
1 polymer ?
#
loop_
_entity_poly.entity_id
_entity_poly.type
_entity_poly.pdbx_seq_one_letter_code
_entity_poly.pdbx_strand_id
1 'polypeptide(L)'
;MGLTRVQPVFDALRDQAADGHPWLRGLWEMAALTREAVAVPPPAEMGTLPTSETRSDRDARQGAVYQRAIAPPAAFLRWLLDNPQMMEVRDPSNFGAKSADAQRWRGKLFSDDERLVSEARDEGLRQFGKRLAQRGRRKWWAFEGFLRVDCCLSTEACVLFVEDRPTEPVPPSTLWFPSRSRVWRNVEAAKEFAGDRAFGVILAVDEEADGVAALAHATNTLAGSYPHLDGAPRADLARHFLGFVTWTEIVATFGLPPECLTERPSPAA
;
A
#
# COMPACT_ATOMS: atom_id res chain seq x y z
N MET A 1 -15.71 0.43 12.66
CA MET A 1 -14.60 1.40 12.52
C MET A 1 -13.41 0.75 13.18
N GLY A 2 -12.26 0.67 12.50
CA GLY A 2 -11.05 0.10 13.12
C GLY A 2 -10.45 1.09 14.11
N LEU A 3 -9.92 0.59 15.22
CA LEU A 3 -9.07 1.37 16.10
C LEU A 3 -7.66 1.43 15.49
N THR A 4 -6.94 2.54 15.63
CA THR A 4 -5.54 2.64 15.15
C THR A 4 -4.68 3.50 16.07
N ARG A 5 -3.39 3.14 16.18
CA ARG A 5 -2.35 3.89 16.90
C ARG A 5 -1.64 4.92 16.02
N VAL A 6 -1.86 4.88 14.70
CA VAL A 6 -1.24 5.80 13.74
C VAL A 6 -1.48 7.25 14.13
N GLN A 7 -2.74 7.67 14.22
CA GLN A 7 -3.07 9.08 14.47
C GLN A 7 -2.41 9.64 15.75
N PRO A 8 -2.59 9.04 16.95
CA PRO A 8 -2.01 9.60 18.17
C PRO A 8 -0.47 9.59 18.19
N VAL A 9 0.19 8.58 17.62
CA VAL A 9 1.65 8.51 17.55
C VAL A 9 2.20 9.57 16.60
N PHE A 10 1.70 9.64 15.38
CA PHE A 10 2.19 10.60 14.38
C PHE A 10 1.82 12.04 14.72
N ASP A 11 0.71 12.27 15.44
CA ASP A 11 0.41 13.60 15.97
C ASP A 11 1.45 14.05 17.00
N ALA A 12 1.83 13.18 17.94
CA ALA A 12 2.83 13.49 18.95
C ALA A 12 4.22 13.72 18.33
N LEU A 13 4.64 12.90 17.35
CA LEU A 13 5.87 13.12 16.59
C LEU A 13 5.89 14.49 15.92
N ARG A 14 4.77 14.90 15.33
CA ARG A 14 4.66 16.18 14.66
C ARG A 14 4.61 17.37 15.59
N ASP A 15 4.09 17.20 16.79
CA ASP A 15 4.11 18.28 17.79
C ASP A 15 5.51 18.53 18.35
N GLN A 16 6.37 17.49 18.36
CA GLN A 16 7.79 17.65 18.66
C GLN A 16 8.55 18.29 17.48
N ALA A 17 8.28 17.84 16.25
CA ALA A 17 8.88 18.41 15.04
C ALA A 17 7.96 18.31 13.82
N ALA A 18 7.42 19.46 13.41
CA ALA A 18 6.38 19.56 12.39
C ALA A 18 6.87 19.25 10.96
N ASP A 19 8.15 19.48 10.69
CA ASP A 19 8.79 19.26 9.39
C ASP A 19 9.19 17.80 9.14
N GLY A 20 9.13 16.95 10.17
CA GLY A 20 9.53 15.54 10.09
C GLY A 20 10.94 15.25 10.62
N HIS A 21 11.74 16.27 10.92
CA HIS A 21 13.12 16.07 11.37
C HIS A 21 13.21 16.03 12.91
N PRO A 22 13.88 15.04 13.54
CA PRO A 22 14.64 13.95 12.92
C PRO A 22 13.83 12.65 12.72
N TRP A 23 12.59 12.60 13.19
CA TRP A 23 11.88 11.34 13.40
C TRP A 23 11.55 10.56 12.13
N LEU A 24 11.37 11.23 10.98
CA LEU A 24 11.09 10.57 9.71
C LEU A 24 12.26 9.69 9.26
N ARG A 25 13.50 10.20 9.39
CA ARG A 25 14.72 9.42 9.17
C ARG A 25 14.83 8.28 10.18
N GLY A 26 14.58 8.59 11.46
CA GLY A 26 14.65 7.60 12.53
C GLY A 26 13.73 6.40 12.28
N LEU A 27 12.48 6.62 11.85
CA LEU A 27 11.56 5.53 11.51
C LEU A 27 12.09 4.65 10.38
N TRP A 28 12.65 5.25 9.32
CA TRP A 28 13.24 4.51 8.20
C TRP A 28 14.39 3.62 8.67
N GLU A 29 15.31 4.20 9.45
CA GLU A 29 16.50 3.51 9.95
C GLU A 29 16.11 2.39 10.92
N MET A 30 15.19 2.65 11.85
CA MET A 30 14.66 1.63 12.76
C MET A 30 14.09 0.43 12.01
N ALA A 31 13.24 0.65 11.01
CA ALA A 31 12.68 -0.43 10.22
C ALA A 31 13.76 -1.19 9.44
N ALA A 32 14.70 -0.47 8.84
CA ALA A 32 15.78 -1.06 8.05
C ALA A 32 16.69 -1.99 8.87
N LEU A 33 16.84 -1.77 10.19
CA LEU A 33 17.60 -2.68 11.07
C LEU A 33 17.01 -4.09 11.11
N THR A 34 15.69 -4.24 10.97
CA THR A 34 15.04 -5.55 10.91
C THR A 34 15.27 -6.29 9.57
N ARG A 35 15.88 -5.62 8.58
CA ARG A 35 16.22 -6.16 7.25
C ARG A 35 17.56 -5.65 6.72
N GLU A 36 18.56 -5.49 7.58
CA GLU A 36 19.81 -4.74 7.32
C GLU A 36 20.53 -5.15 6.02
N ALA A 37 20.55 -6.44 5.69
CA ALA A 37 21.24 -6.95 4.49
C ALA A 37 20.51 -6.65 3.15
N VAL A 38 19.27 -6.16 3.19
CA VAL A 38 18.40 -6.08 2.01
C VAL A 38 17.79 -4.69 1.83
N ALA A 39 17.41 -4.03 2.92
CA ALA A 39 16.69 -2.75 2.88
C ALA A 39 17.49 -1.66 2.15
N VAL A 40 16.77 -0.77 1.47
CA VAL A 40 17.38 0.44 0.93
C VAL A 40 17.72 1.42 2.07
N PRO A 41 18.90 2.07 2.04
CA PRO A 41 19.20 3.11 3.00
C PRO A 41 18.24 4.29 2.83
N PRO A 42 18.03 5.10 3.87
CA PRO A 42 17.31 6.36 3.72
C PRO A 42 18.04 7.27 2.73
N PRO A 43 17.33 8.14 1.98
CA PRO A 43 17.98 9.14 1.15
C PRO A 43 18.89 10.05 1.99
N ALA A 44 19.88 10.69 1.35
CA ALA A 44 20.77 11.64 2.04
C ALA A 44 20.00 12.79 2.69
N GLU A 45 18.93 13.24 2.04
CA GLU A 45 17.99 14.25 2.55
C GLU A 45 16.58 13.65 2.54
N MET A 46 15.87 13.72 3.68
CA MET A 46 14.49 13.26 3.78
C MET A 46 13.49 14.28 3.24
N GLY A 47 13.90 15.54 3.04
CA GLY A 47 13.01 16.65 2.76
C GLY A 47 12.13 17.03 3.96
N THR A 48 11.09 17.81 3.71
CA THR A 48 10.18 18.34 4.74
C THR A 48 8.72 17.93 4.48
N LEU A 49 7.97 17.67 5.54
CA LEU A 49 6.55 17.39 5.41
C LEU A 49 5.78 18.70 5.08
N PRO A 50 5.02 18.74 3.97
CA PRO A 50 4.40 19.97 3.50
C PRO A 50 3.23 20.38 4.42
N THR A 51 3.16 21.67 4.76
CA THR A 51 2.15 22.25 5.67
C THR A 51 0.69 21.97 5.27
N SER A 52 0.43 21.76 3.99
CA SER A 52 -0.88 21.38 3.46
C SER A 52 -1.30 19.96 3.87
N GLU A 53 -0.34 19.06 4.00
CA GLU A 53 -0.49 17.72 4.59
C GLU A 53 -0.23 17.77 6.11
N THR A 54 0.33 18.87 6.62
CA THR A 54 0.73 19.03 8.01
C THR A 54 0.12 20.24 8.71
N ARG A 55 -1.21 20.32 8.75
CA ARG A 55 -1.93 21.30 9.59
C ARG A 55 -1.48 21.19 11.06
N SER A 56 -1.19 22.33 11.69
CA SER A 56 -0.75 22.41 13.09
C SER A 56 -1.86 22.05 14.08
N ASP A 57 -3.11 22.39 13.73
CA ASP A 57 -4.29 22.05 14.51
C ASP A 57 -4.51 20.53 14.59
N ARG A 58 -4.53 19.97 15.81
CA ARG A 58 -4.77 18.54 16.07
C ARG A 58 -6.17 18.10 15.67
N ASP A 59 -7.18 18.94 15.88
CA ASP A 59 -8.57 18.60 15.56
C ASP A 59 -8.73 18.51 14.02
N ALA A 60 -8.06 19.39 13.30
CA ALA A 60 -7.99 19.34 11.83
C ALA A 60 -7.20 18.15 11.27
N ARG A 61 -6.40 17.45 12.10
CA ARG A 61 -5.64 16.26 11.69
C ARG A 61 -6.44 14.95 11.80
N GLN A 62 -7.49 14.94 12.61
CA GLN A 62 -8.23 13.73 12.94
C GLN A 62 -8.85 13.08 11.69
N GLY A 63 -8.31 11.92 11.29
CA GLY A 63 -8.91 11.03 10.28
C GLY A 63 -8.71 11.38 8.82
N ALA A 64 -8.02 12.49 8.53
CA ALA A 64 -7.88 12.99 7.16
C ALA A 64 -6.44 13.17 6.70
N VAL A 65 -5.47 13.18 7.63
CA VAL A 65 -4.11 13.63 7.31
C VAL A 65 -3.17 12.50 6.91
N TYR A 66 -3.15 11.40 7.67
CA TYR A 66 -2.19 10.32 7.43
C TYR A 66 -2.72 9.28 6.43
N GLN A 67 -4.00 8.96 6.51
CA GLN A 67 -4.58 7.93 5.64
C GLN A 67 -4.75 8.47 4.22
N ARG A 68 -4.29 7.69 3.24
CA ARG A 68 -4.39 8.07 1.83
C ARG A 68 -4.92 6.92 0.99
N ALA A 69 -5.88 7.24 0.13
CA ALA A 69 -6.35 6.32 -0.90
C ALA A 69 -5.38 6.36 -2.08
N ILE A 70 -4.61 5.29 -2.28
CA ILE A 70 -3.64 5.18 -3.37
C ILE A 70 -4.23 4.30 -4.49
N ALA A 71 -3.95 4.67 -5.73
CA ALA A 71 -4.37 3.88 -6.86
C ALA A 71 -3.66 2.52 -6.87
N PRO A 72 -4.32 1.44 -7.35
CA PRO A 72 -3.63 0.19 -7.61
C PRO A 72 -2.52 0.37 -8.65
N PRO A 73 -1.44 -0.43 -8.60
CA PRO A 73 -0.35 -0.34 -9.57
C PRO A 73 -0.82 -0.55 -11.02
N ALA A 74 -0.49 0.40 -11.88
CA ALA A 74 -0.79 0.41 -13.29
C ALA A 74 -0.20 -0.81 -14.02
N ALA A 75 1.05 -1.16 -13.71
CA ALA A 75 1.73 -2.30 -14.36
C ALA A 75 1.00 -3.63 -14.06
N PHE A 76 0.62 -3.84 -12.80
CA PHE A 76 -0.13 -5.04 -12.41
C PHE A 76 -1.53 -5.08 -13.02
N LEU A 77 -2.28 -3.97 -12.99
CA LEU A 77 -3.61 -3.91 -13.61
C LEU A 77 -3.59 -4.23 -15.10
N ARG A 78 -2.57 -3.74 -15.82
CA ARG A 78 -2.34 -4.09 -17.21
C ARG A 78 -2.07 -5.58 -17.38
N TRP A 79 -1.19 -6.13 -16.54
CA TRP A 79 -0.87 -7.56 -16.58
C TRP A 79 -2.10 -8.44 -16.36
N LEU A 80 -3.03 -8.06 -15.47
CA LEU A 80 -4.29 -8.79 -15.27
C LEU A 80 -5.16 -8.80 -16.54
N LEU A 81 -5.22 -7.70 -17.29
CA LEU A 81 -5.93 -7.66 -18.57
C LEU A 81 -5.27 -8.55 -19.63
N ASP A 82 -3.95 -8.66 -19.58
CA ASP A 82 -3.17 -9.51 -20.49
C ASP A 82 -3.21 -11.01 -20.09
N ASN A 83 -3.58 -11.32 -18.84
CA ASN A 83 -3.52 -12.67 -18.27
C ASN A 83 -4.80 -13.05 -17.50
N PRO A 84 -5.99 -13.00 -18.12
CA PRO A 84 -7.24 -13.27 -17.42
C PRO A 84 -7.34 -14.69 -16.84
N GLN A 85 -6.68 -15.66 -17.45
CA GLN A 85 -6.58 -17.05 -16.98
C GLN A 85 -5.88 -17.20 -15.63
N MET A 86 -5.12 -16.18 -15.20
CA MET A 86 -4.43 -16.18 -13.91
C MET A 86 -5.31 -15.63 -12.77
N MET A 87 -6.52 -15.16 -13.05
CA MET A 87 -7.44 -14.60 -12.07
C MET A 87 -8.51 -15.61 -11.61
N GLU A 88 -9.01 -15.42 -10.40
CA GLU A 88 -10.15 -16.16 -9.86
C GLU A 88 -11.48 -15.47 -10.18
N VAL A 89 -12.43 -16.22 -10.74
CA VAL A 89 -13.82 -15.78 -10.92
C VAL A 89 -14.69 -16.43 -9.85
N ARG A 90 -14.95 -15.71 -8.76
CA ARG A 90 -15.77 -16.21 -7.62
C ARG A 90 -17.28 -16.06 -7.81
N ASP A 91 -17.70 -15.16 -8.69
CA ASP A 91 -19.10 -14.94 -9.07
C ASP A 91 -19.18 -15.02 -10.60
N PRO A 92 -19.37 -16.22 -11.18
CA PRO A 92 -19.44 -16.39 -12.63
C PRO A 92 -20.72 -15.79 -13.23
N SER A 93 -21.74 -15.51 -12.42
CA SER A 93 -23.01 -14.94 -12.90
C SER A 93 -22.89 -13.44 -13.16
N ASN A 94 -22.23 -12.70 -12.27
CA ASN A 94 -22.10 -11.24 -12.40
C ASN A 94 -20.65 -10.77 -12.57
N PHE A 95 -19.67 -11.66 -12.57
CA PHE A 95 -18.24 -11.33 -12.63
C PHE A 95 -17.86 -10.21 -11.63
N GLY A 96 -18.42 -10.26 -10.41
CA GLY A 96 -18.19 -9.25 -9.37
C GLY A 96 -18.54 -7.81 -9.78
N ALA A 97 -19.43 -7.62 -10.75
CA ALA A 97 -19.82 -6.31 -11.30
C ALA A 97 -21.29 -5.99 -11.02
N LYS A 98 -21.58 -4.73 -10.68
CA LYS A 98 -22.94 -4.22 -10.44
C LYS A 98 -23.64 -3.68 -11.70
N SER A 99 -22.88 -3.27 -12.71
CA SER A 99 -23.45 -2.71 -13.96
C SER A 99 -23.42 -3.74 -15.07
N ALA A 100 -24.50 -3.76 -15.88
CA ALA A 100 -24.61 -4.65 -17.04
C ALA A 100 -23.45 -4.49 -18.02
N ASP A 101 -22.97 -3.26 -18.25
CA ASP A 101 -21.80 -3.00 -19.09
C ASP A 101 -20.53 -3.67 -18.55
N ALA A 102 -20.30 -3.60 -17.23
CA ALA A 102 -19.13 -4.23 -16.64
C ALA A 102 -19.25 -5.76 -16.62
N GLN A 103 -20.45 -6.30 -16.38
CA GLN A 103 -20.75 -7.72 -16.50
C GLN A 103 -20.48 -8.21 -17.93
N ARG A 104 -20.95 -7.48 -18.95
CA ARG A 104 -20.73 -7.79 -20.36
C ARG A 104 -19.25 -7.85 -20.72
N TRP A 105 -18.47 -6.85 -20.35
CA TRP A 105 -17.03 -6.82 -20.67
C TRP A 105 -16.24 -7.89 -19.92
N ARG A 106 -16.52 -8.10 -18.63
CA ARG A 106 -15.86 -9.16 -17.87
C ARG A 106 -16.25 -10.55 -18.37
N GLY A 107 -17.52 -10.77 -18.71
CA GLY A 107 -17.97 -12.02 -19.30
C GLY A 107 -17.28 -12.35 -20.63
N LYS A 108 -16.99 -11.34 -21.45
CA LYS A 108 -16.14 -11.52 -22.64
C LYS A 108 -14.68 -11.84 -22.27
N LEU A 109 -14.11 -11.16 -21.29
CA LEU A 109 -12.72 -11.35 -20.87
C LEU A 109 -12.46 -12.77 -20.30
N PHE A 110 -13.46 -13.36 -19.65
CA PHE A 110 -13.40 -14.70 -19.05
C PHE A 110 -14.13 -15.76 -19.91
N SER A 111 -14.34 -15.51 -21.19
CA SER A 111 -14.96 -16.47 -22.11
C SER A 111 -13.96 -17.49 -22.63
N ASP A 112 -14.44 -18.68 -23.02
CA ASP A 112 -13.64 -19.67 -23.76
C ASP A 112 -13.43 -19.29 -25.24
N ASP A 113 -14.14 -18.28 -25.76
CA ASP A 113 -13.95 -17.75 -27.13
C ASP A 113 -12.79 -16.73 -27.16
N GLU A 114 -11.64 -17.13 -27.70
CA GLU A 114 -10.43 -16.30 -27.84
C GLU A 114 -10.71 -14.94 -28.50
N ARG A 115 -11.66 -14.87 -29.45
CA ARG A 115 -12.02 -13.61 -30.12
C ARG A 115 -12.72 -12.66 -29.15
N LEU A 116 -13.59 -13.16 -28.27
CA LEU A 116 -14.24 -12.34 -27.25
C LEU A 116 -13.25 -11.87 -26.19
N VAL A 117 -12.32 -12.75 -25.79
CA VAL A 117 -11.23 -12.40 -24.86
C VAL A 117 -10.38 -11.29 -25.44
N SER A 118 -9.94 -11.42 -26.71
CA SER A 118 -9.15 -10.39 -27.40
C SER A 118 -9.90 -9.07 -27.49
N GLU A 119 -11.18 -9.09 -27.87
CA GLU A 119 -12.01 -7.87 -27.95
C GLU A 119 -12.11 -7.16 -26.59
N ALA A 120 -12.33 -7.90 -25.51
CA ALA A 120 -12.42 -7.35 -24.16
C ALA A 120 -11.07 -6.80 -23.69
N ARG A 121 -9.98 -7.53 -23.92
CA ARG A 121 -8.62 -7.10 -23.60
C ARG A 121 -8.27 -5.79 -24.29
N ASP A 122 -8.50 -5.70 -25.60
CA ASP A 122 -8.21 -4.50 -26.39
C ASP A 122 -9.02 -3.29 -25.89
N GLU A 123 -10.31 -3.50 -25.62
CA GLU A 123 -11.15 -2.45 -25.04
C GLU A 123 -10.67 -2.03 -23.64
N GLY A 124 -10.25 -2.99 -22.81
CA GLY A 124 -9.74 -2.77 -21.47
C GLY A 124 -8.49 -1.92 -21.49
N LEU A 125 -7.50 -2.31 -22.31
CA LEU A 125 -6.26 -1.58 -22.53
C LEU A 125 -6.50 -0.18 -23.11
N ARG A 126 -7.44 -0.06 -24.06
CA ARG A 126 -7.84 1.23 -24.64
C ARG A 126 -8.46 2.16 -23.61
N GLN A 127 -9.32 1.66 -22.73
CA GLN A 127 -9.92 2.46 -21.65
C GLN A 127 -8.91 2.81 -20.57
N PHE A 128 -8.01 1.87 -20.23
CA PHE A 128 -6.93 2.04 -19.27
C PHE A 128 -5.99 3.17 -19.71
N GLY A 129 -5.49 3.12 -20.95
CA GLY A 129 -4.57 4.13 -21.50
C GLY A 129 -5.16 5.55 -21.55
N LYS A 130 -6.49 5.69 -21.69
CA LYS A 130 -7.17 7.00 -21.71
C LYS A 130 -7.35 7.63 -20.32
N ARG A 131 -7.28 6.85 -19.24
CA ARG A 131 -7.74 7.29 -17.91
C ARG A 131 -6.71 7.17 -16.79
N LEU A 132 -5.62 6.43 -16.99
CA LEU A 132 -4.62 6.07 -15.97
C LEU A 132 -5.24 5.34 -14.76
N ALA A 133 -4.45 4.55 -14.03
CA ALA A 133 -4.94 3.80 -12.86
C ALA A 133 -5.62 4.70 -11.81
N GLN A 134 -5.15 5.95 -11.68
CA GLN A 134 -5.67 6.95 -10.75
C GLN A 134 -7.14 7.35 -10.98
N ARG A 135 -7.71 7.13 -12.17
CA ARG A 135 -9.15 7.37 -12.46
C ARG A 135 -9.93 6.08 -12.67
N GLY A 136 -9.34 4.94 -12.31
CA GLY A 136 -9.90 3.60 -12.49
C GLY A 136 -11.04 3.22 -11.54
N ARG A 137 -11.47 4.11 -10.62
CA ARG A 137 -12.54 3.79 -9.67
C ARG A 137 -13.80 3.31 -10.40
N ARG A 138 -14.29 2.13 -10.00
CA ARG A 138 -15.50 1.47 -10.51
C ARG A 138 -15.47 1.16 -12.02
N LYS A 139 -14.29 1.10 -12.64
CA LYS A 139 -14.15 0.66 -14.03
C LYS A 139 -14.16 -0.86 -14.10
N TRP A 140 -14.70 -1.40 -15.18
CA TRP A 140 -14.85 -2.85 -15.34
C TRP A 140 -13.50 -3.57 -15.35
N TRP A 141 -12.46 -2.94 -15.91
CA TRP A 141 -11.09 -3.44 -15.98
C TRP A 141 -10.29 -3.27 -14.69
N ALA A 142 -10.83 -2.59 -13.66
CA ALA A 142 -10.16 -2.42 -12.37
C ALA A 142 -10.41 -3.66 -11.50
N PHE A 143 -9.55 -4.68 -11.67
CA PHE A 143 -9.54 -5.91 -10.89
C PHE A 143 -8.81 -5.78 -9.55
N GLU A 144 -8.26 -4.60 -9.27
CA GLU A 144 -7.76 -4.22 -7.96
C GLU A 144 -8.37 -2.87 -7.56
N GLY A 145 -8.79 -2.77 -6.29
CA GLY A 145 -9.34 -1.54 -5.72
C GLY A 145 -8.26 -0.54 -5.34
N PHE A 146 -8.69 0.67 -4.98
CA PHE A 146 -7.80 1.61 -4.29
C PHE A 146 -7.38 0.99 -2.96
N LEU A 147 -6.10 1.08 -2.65
CA LEU A 147 -5.60 0.75 -1.31
C LEU A 147 -5.80 1.95 -0.40
N ARG A 148 -6.04 1.67 0.88
CA ARG A 148 -6.08 2.67 1.94
C ARG A 148 -4.86 2.41 2.81
N VAL A 149 -3.83 3.23 2.63
CA VAL A 149 -2.63 3.19 3.49
C VAL A 149 -3.01 3.78 4.83
N ASP A 150 -2.57 3.17 5.92
CA ASP A 150 -2.85 3.66 7.27
C ASP A 150 -2.14 5.00 7.54
N CYS A 151 -0.89 5.13 7.08
CA CYS A 151 -0.14 6.37 7.11
C CYS A 151 0.73 6.56 5.86
N CYS A 152 0.55 7.68 5.16
CA CYS A 152 1.36 8.11 4.03
C CYS A 152 2.07 9.42 4.38
N LEU A 153 3.37 9.36 4.56
CA LEU A 153 4.23 10.51 4.81
C LEU A 153 4.94 10.87 3.51
N SER A 154 4.77 12.10 3.03
CA SER A 154 5.26 12.52 1.72
C SER A 154 5.99 13.84 1.85
N THR A 155 7.23 13.87 1.38
CA THR A 155 8.06 15.07 1.25
C THR A 155 8.39 15.30 -0.23
N GLU A 156 9.13 16.35 -0.53
CA GLU A 156 9.74 16.59 -1.84
C GLU A 156 10.78 15.53 -2.23
N ALA A 157 11.41 14.87 -1.25
CA ALA A 157 12.50 13.93 -1.48
C ALA A 157 12.07 12.45 -1.38
N CYS A 158 11.07 12.14 -0.54
CA CYS A 158 10.66 10.76 -0.31
C CYS A 158 9.17 10.55 0.00
N VAL A 159 8.74 9.30 -0.14
CA VAL A 159 7.44 8.80 0.32
C VAL A 159 7.66 7.62 1.27
N LEU A 160 7.11 7.69 2.46
CA LEU A 160 7.13 6.59 3.42
C LEU A 160 5.70 6.16 3.73
N PHE A 161 5.37 4.91 3.41
CA PHE A 161 4.14 4.29 3.88
C PHE A 161 4.39 3.55 5.19
N VAL A 162 3.52 3.75 6.16
CA VAL A 162 3.50 2.99 7.41
C VAL A 162 2.14 2.30 7.49
N GLU A 163 2.17 0.98 7.52
CA GLU A 163 1.01 0.11 7.57
C GLU A 163 0.83 -0.41 8.97
N ASP A 164 -0.35 -0.20 9.54
CA ASP A 164 -0.75 -0.75 10.82
C ASP A 164 -1.15 -2.21 10.55
N ARG A 165 -0.43 -3.15 11.16
CA ARG A 165 -0.75 -4.57 11.02
C ARG A 165 -1.49 -5.02 12.28
N PRO A 166 -2.82 -5.19 12.21
CA PRO A 166 -3.53 -5.86 13.30
C PRO A 166 -3.08 -7.32 13.38
N THR A 167 -3.18 -7.89 14.57
CA THR A 167 -2.89 -9.31 14.88
C THR A 167 -3.75 -10.31 14.11
N GLU A 168 -4.82 -9.87 13.45
CA GLU A 168 -5.70 -10.72 12.65
C GLU A 168 -5.09 -11.13 11.29
N PRO A 169 -5.44 -12.34 10.78
CA PRO A 169 -5.01 -12.78 9.46
C PRO A 169 -5.42 -11.78 8.38
N VAL A 170 -4.45 -11.34 7.58
CA VAL A 170 -4.73 -10.43 6.47
C VAL A 170 -5.62 -11.17 5.45
N PRO A 171 -6.84 -10.70 5.16
CA PRO A 171 -7.66 -11.30 4.11
C PRO A 171 -6.91 -11.23 2.76
N PRO A 172 -7.21 -12.12 1.80
CA PRO A 172 -6.55 -12.09 0.49
C PRO A 172 -6.60 -10.68 -0.10
N SER A 173 -5.46 -10.18 -0.60
CA SER A 173 -5.29 -8.76 -0.96
C SER A 173 -6.30 -8.30 -2.00
N THR A 174 -6.72 -9.20 -2.89
CA THR A 174 -7.78 -8.96 -3.86
C THR A 174 -8.63 -10.22 -4.05
N LEU A 175 -9.92 -10.05 -4.36
CA LEU A 175 -10.81 -11.15 -4.71
C LEU A 175 -10.43 -11.84 -6.02
N TRP A 176 -9.81 -11.10 -6.94
CA TRP A 176 -9.45 -11.55 -8.29
C TRP A 176 -8.11 -12.28 -8.34
N PHE A 177 -7.21 -11.99 -7.40
CA PHE A 177 -5.87 -12.55 -7.39
C PHE A 177 -5.39 -12.75 -5.94
N PRO A 178 -5.77 -13.87 -5.28
CA PRO A 178 -5.49 -14.07 -3.85
C PRO A 178 -4.02 -14.27 -3.50
N SER A 179 -3.19 -14.66 -4.46
CA SER A 179 -1.74 -14.83 -4.27
C SER A 179 -1.01 -13.50 -4.06
N ARG A 180 -1.67 -12.36 -4.31
CA ARG A 180 -1.10 -11.03 -4.05
C ARG A 180 -1.17 -10.72 -2.57
N SER A 181 -0.03 -10.41 -1.97
CA SER A 181 0.08 -9.94 -0.59
C SER A 181 -0.27 -8.46 -0.50
N ARG A 182 -0.85 -8.05 0.64
CA ARG A 182 -1.10 -6.63 0.94
C ARG A 182 0.21 -5.84 1.01
N VAL A 183 1.25 -6.41 1.63
CA VAL A 183 2.57 -5.77 1.77
C VAL A 183 3.15 -5.44 0.40
N TRP A 184 3.22 -6.43 -0.48
CA TRP A 184 3.81 -6.26 -1.81
C TRP A 184 2.98 -5.34 -2.71
N ARG A 185 1.66 -5.39 -2.60
CA ARG A 185 0.77 -4.42 -3.24
C ARG A 185 1.10 -2.98 -2.80
N ASN A 186 1.30 -2.75 -1.50
CA ASN A 186 1.60 -1.42 -0.97
C ASN A 186 2.98 -0.94 -1.38
N VAL A 187 3.99 -1.82 -1.46
CA VAL A 187 5.34 -1.49 -1.95
C VAL A 187 5.31 -1.02 -3.40
N GLU A 188 4.57 -1.74 -4.26
CA GLU A 188 4.44 -1.37 -5.67
C GLU A 188 3.63 -0.07 -5.82
N ALA A 189 2.58 0.11 -5.03
CA ALA A 189 1.81 1.34 -5.01
C ALA A 189 2.62 2.54 -4.50
N ALA A 190 3.50 2.34 -3.51
CA ALA A 190 4.42 3.35 -3.02
C ALA A 190 5.40 3.79 -4.13
N LYS A 191 5.94 2.83 -4.91
CA LYS A 191 6.80 3.15 -6.06
C LYS A 191 6.09 4.05 -7.07
N GLU A 192 4.87 3.69 -7.47
CA GLU A 192 4.11 4.48 -8.45
C GLU A 192 3.69 5.85 -7.89
N PHE A 193 3.34 5.93 -6.60
CA PHE A 193 2.96 7.17 -5.95
C PHE A 193 4.16 8.12 -5.74
N ALA A 194 5.34 7.57 -5.45
CA ALA A 194 6.57 8.34 -5.25
C ALA A 194 7.08 8.98 -6.55
N GLY A 195 6.89 8.30 -7.69
CA GLY A 195 7.47 8.70 -8.96
C GLY A 195 9.00 8.58 -8.91
N ASP A 196 9.67 9.72 -9.07
CA ASP A 196 11.14 9.83 -9.05
C ASP A 196 11.72 9.98 -7.64
N ARG A 197 10.86 10.18 -6.63
CA ARG A 197 11.28 10.30 -5.23
C ARG A 197 11.72 8.97 -4.65
N ALA A 198 12.56 9.00 -3.62
CA ALA A 198 12.84 7.83 -2.81
C ALA A 198 11.55 7.33 -2.15
N PHE A 199 11.46 6.03 -1.86
CA PHE A 199 10.28 5.51 -1.18
C PHE A 199 10.56 4.28 -0.33
N GLY A 200 9.70 4.04 0.65
CA GLY A 200 9.78 2.90 1.54
C GLY A 200 8.41 2.52 2.11
N VAL A 201 8.30 1.27 2.54
CA VAL A 201 7.15 0.75 3.27
C VAL A 201 7.63 0.12 4.57
N ILE A 202 6.98 0.48 5.68
CA ILE A 202 7.23 -0.06 7.02
C ILE A 202 5.95 -0.74 7.51
N LEU A 203 6.11 -1.86 8.21
CA LEU A 203 5.04 -2.42 9.04
C LEU A 203 5.19 -1.92 10.47
N ALA A 204 4.16 -1.28 11.02
CA ALA A 204 4.08 -1.03 12.45
C ALA A 204 3.28 -2.17 13.10
N VAL A 205 3.86 -2.81 14.11
CA VAL A 205 3.31 -3.99 14.79
C VAL A 205 3.23 -3.78 16.30
N ASP A 206 2.48 -4.62 17.00
CA ASP A 206 2.39 -4.57 18.46
C ASP A 206 3.58 -5.25 19.12
N GLU A 207 3.92 -6.45 18.66
CA GLU A 207 5.01 -7.25 19.20
C GLU A 207 6.06 -7.60 18.13
N GLU A 208 7.32 -7.77 18.56
CA GLU A 208 8.42 -8.16 17.67
C GLU A 208 8.11 -9.49 16.94
N ALA A 209 7.47 -10.43 17.64
CA ALA A 209 7.07 -11.71 17.07
C ALA A 209 6.12 -11.55 15.86
N ASP A 210 5.20 -10.57 15.90
CA ASP A 210 4.31 -10.26 14.78
C ASP A 210 5.09 -9.71 13.58
N GLY A 211 6.09 -8.87 13.86
CA GLY A 211 7.01 -8.34 12.85
C GLY A 211 7.81 -9.43 12.16
N VAL A 212 8.41 -10.35 12.93
CA VAL A 212 9.15 -11.49 12.39
C VAL A 212 8.26 -12.41 11.56
N ALA A 213 7.07 -12.74 12.06
CA ALA A 213 6.10 -13.54 11.32
C ALA A 213 5.65 -12.84 10.01
N ALA A 214 5.47 -11.51 10.07
CA ALA A 214 5.14 -10.69 8.92
C ALA A 214 6.21 -10.70 7.84
N LEU A 215 7.48 -10.58 8.23
CA LEU A 215 8.63 -10.64 7.32
C LEU A 215 8.74 -12.01 6.65
N ALA A 216 8.60 -13.09 7.42
CA ALA A 216 8.63 -14.45 6.88
C ALA A 216 7.50 -14.66 5.85
N HIS A 217 6.28 -14.23 6.18
CA HIS A 217 5.14 -14.30 5.27
C HIS A 217 5.35 -13.45 4.01
N ALA A 218 5.85 -12.22 4.13
CA ALA A 218 6.16 -11.37 3.00
C ALA A 218 7.18 -12.07 2.08
N THR A 219 8.28 -12.60 2.64
CA THR A 219 9.29 -13.33 1.87
C THR A 219 8.69 -14.48 1.07
N ASN A 220 7.84 -15.29 1.70
CA ASN A 220 7.19 -16.44 1.07
C ASN A 220 6.16 -16.07 -0.01
N THR A 221 5.61 -14.85 0.02
CA THR A 221 4.57 -14.39 -0.91
C THR A 221 5.10 -13.48 -2.02
N LEU A 222 6.38 -13.14 -2.01
CA LEU A 222 6.98 -12.18 -2.95
C LEU A 222 6.80 -12.59 -4.41
N ALA A 223 7.14 -13.83 -4.74
CA ALA A 223 7.06 -14.33 -6.11
C ALA A 223 5.62 -14.35 -6.64
N GLY A 224 4.68 -14.81 -5.82
CA GLY A 224 3.26 -14.84 -6.16
C GLY A 224 2.62 -13.46 -6.25
N SER A 225 3.17 -12.44 -5.57
CA SER A 225 2.59 -11.09 -5.56
C SER A 225 2.96 -10.24 -6.76
N TYR A 226 4.07 -10.56 -7.42
CA TYR A 226 4.58 -9.86 -8.60
C TYR A 226 4.74 -10.80 -9.80
N PRO A 227 3.65 -11.40 -10.30
CA PRO A 227 3.74 -12.29 -11.45
C PRO A 227 4.15 -11.55 -12.74
N HIS A 228 4.00 -10.22 -12.77
CA HIS A 228 4.34 -9.33 -13.88
C HIS A 228 5.79 -8.80 -13.84
N LEU A 229 6.53 -9.09 -12.77
CA LEU A 229 7.95 -8.74 -12.64
C LEU A 229 8.74 -10.02 -12.44
N ASP A 230 9.91 -10.15 -13.05
CA ASP A 230 10.82 -11.27 -12.84
C ASP A 230 12.21 -10.79 -12.40
N GLY A 231 13.07 -11.75 -12.01
CA GLY A 231 14.49 -11.53 -11.74
C GLY A 231 14.83 -10.29 -10.91
N ALA A 232 15.71 -9.45 -11.47
CA ALA A 232 16.25 -8.26 -10.82
C ALA A 232 15.20 -7.18 -10.52
N PRO A 233 14.28 -6.79 -11.42
CA PRO A 233 13.22 -5.83 -11.11
C PRO A 233 12.39 -6.20 -9.87
N ARG A 234 12.06 -7.48 -9.71
CA ARG A 234 11.33 -7.97 -8.54
C ARG A 234 12.15 -7.83 -7.25
N ALA A 235 13.42 -8.25 -7.32
CA ALA A 235 14.33 -8.17 -6.18
C ALA A 235 14.57 -6.72 -5.76
N ASP A 236 14.77 -5.82 -6.72
CA ASP A 236 14.97 -4.38 -6.49
C ASP A 236 13.76 -3.75 -5.77
N LEU A 237 12.56 -3.95 -6.30
CA LEU A 237 11.33 -3.46 -5.67
C LEU A 237 11.17 -3.99 -4.23
N ALA A 238 11.53 -5.26 -3.98
CA ALA A 238 11.39 -5.89 -2.67
C ALA A 238 12.27 -5.26 -1.57
N ARG A 239 13.34 -4.53 -1.94
CA ARG A 239 14.23 -3.82 -1.02
C ARG A 239 13.59 -2.58 -0.39
N HIS A 240 12.54 -2.07 -1.03
CA HIS A 240 11.77 -0.92 -0.53
C HIS A 240 10.73 -1.29 0.52
N PHE A 241 10.49 -2.59 0.76
CA PHE A 241 9.91 -3.01 2.02
C PHE A 241 11.02 -2.95 3.09
N LEU A 242 11.03 -1.89 3.90
CA LEU A 242 12.16 -1.58 4.78
C LEU A 242 12.26 -2.55 5.94
N GLY A 243 11.12 -3.01 6.46
CA GLY A 243 11.07 -3.88 7.61
C GLY A 243 9.87 -3.57 8.49
N PHE A 244 10.00 -3.87 9.78
CA PHE A 244 8.98 -3.53 10.76
C PHE A 244 9.56 -2.73 11.93
N VAL A 245 8.66 -2.09 12.68
CA VAL A 245 8.92 -1.44 13.96
C VAL A 245 7.78 -1.78 14.90
N THR A 246 8.04 -1.86 16.20
CA THR A 246 6.95 -1.95 17.18
C THR A 246 6.45 -0.55 17.56
N TRP A 247 5.16 -0.43 17.88
CA TRP A 247 4.62 0.83 18.39
C TRP A 247 5.33 1.29 19.66
N THR A 248 5.69 0.34 20.54
CA THR A 248 6.44 0.60 21.77
C THR A 248 7.84 1.16 21.49
N GLU A 249 8.55 0.62 20.50
CA GLU A 249 9.86 1.14 20.10
C GLU A 249 9.77 2.56 19.53
N ILE A 250 8.76 2.88 18.72
CA ILE A 250 8.55 4.24 18.22
C ILE A 250 8.39 5.20 19.41
N VAL A 251 7.49 4.87 20.34
CA VAL A 251 7.21 5.70 21.53
C VAL A 251 8.46 5.88 22.38
N ALA A 252 9.21 4.82 22.64
CA ALA A 252 10.44 4.88 23.43
C ALA A 252 11.54 5.70 22.74
N THR A 253 11.76 5.47 21.45
CA THR A 253 12.85 6.10 20.67
C THR A 253 12.66 7.62 20.57
N PHE A 254 11.42 8.08 20.39
CA PHE A 254 11.12 9.50 20.24
C PHE A 254 10.61 10.15 21.53
N GLY A 255 10.68 9.46 22.67
CA GLY A 255 10.24 9.98 23.97
C GLY A 255 8.77 10.45 23.96
N LEU A 256 7.91 9.70 23.26
CA LEU A 256 6.49 10.02 23.18
C LEU A 256 5.77 9.60 24.47
N PRO A 257 4.64 10.25 24.80
CA PRO A 257 3.83 9.83 25.93
C PRO A 257 3.23 8.42 25.72
N PRO A 258 3.22 7.53 26.74
CA PRO A 258 2.66 6.18 26.61
C PRO A 258 1.18 6.14 26.20
N GLU A 259 0.42 7.19 26.52
CA GLU A 259 -0.98 7.31 26.11
C GLU A 259 -1.17 7.32 24.58
N CYS A 260 -0.12 7.61 23.80
CA CYS A 260 -0.14 7.49 22.34
C CYS A 260 -0.40 6.04 21.87
N LEU A 261 -0.12 5.04 22.70
CA LEU A 261 -0.40 3.63 22.40
C LEU A 261 -1.89 3.26 22.58
N THR A 262 -2.69 4.17 23.14
CA THR A 262 -4.13 3.96 23.31
C THR A 262 -4.81 4.05 21.95
N GLU A 263 -5.37 2.92 21.55
CA GLU A 263 -6.19 2.78 20.35
C GLU A 263 -7.36 3.78 20.35
N ARG A 264 -7.53 4.52 19.25
CA ARG A 264 -8.65 5.46 19.06
C ARG A 264 -9.46 5.09 17.83
N PRO A 265 -10.77 5.38 17.80
CA PRO A 265 -11.60 5.13 16.62
C PRO A 265 -11.00 5.85 15.41
N SER A 266 -10.72 5.09 14.35
CA SER A 266 -10.45 5.70 13.04
C SER A 266 -11.70 6.49 12.64
N PRO A 267 -11.58 7.78 12.29
CA PRO A 267 -12.74 8.57 11.90
C PRO A 267 -13.45 7.96 10.70
N ALA A 268 -14.77 8.10 10.68
CA ALA A 268 -15.57 7.74 9.52
C ALA A 268 -15.14 8.62 8.33
N ALA A 269 -14.76 7.98 7.22
CA ALA A 269 -14.54 8.65 5.94
C ALA A 269 -15.86 8.82 5.19
#